data_AF-A0A249P0A9-F1
#
_entry.id   AF-A0A249P0A9-F1
#
_cell.length_a   1.000
_cell.length_b   1.000
_cell.length_c   1.000
_cell.angle_alpha   90.00
_cell.angle_beta   90.00
_cell.angle_gamma   90.00
#
_symmetry.space_group_name_H-M   'P 1'
#
loop_
_entity.id
_entity.type
_entity.pdbx_description
1 polymer ?
#
loop_
_entity_poly.entity_id
_entity_poly.type
_entity_poly.pdbx_seq_one_letter_code
_entity_poly.pdbx_strand_id
1 'polypeptide(L)' 'MKPEQFLERWKSEHIDSGTQQSDASRLVEDLLADAEKEGISRDMLVEAAGGGLVNYIVGAIKEAVEEELW' A
#
# COMPACT_ATOMS: atom_id res chain seq x y z
N MET A 1 -9.86 -1.32 12.64
CA MET A 1 -9.28 -0.07 12.09
C MET A 1 -10.09 0.36 10.87
N LYS A 2 -10.06 1.64 10.43
CA LYS A 2 -10.65 2.00 9.13
C LYS A 2 -9.72 1.58 7.97
N PRO A 3 -10.23 1.21 6.79
CA PRO A 3 -9.40 0.81 5.65
C PRO A 3 -8.35 1.86 5.24
N GLU A 4 -8.70 3.15 5.25
CA GLU A 4 -7.77 4.24 4.92
C GLU A 4 -6.63 4.33 5.94
N GLN A 5 -6.94 4.15 7.23
CA GLN A 5 -5.94 4.14 8.29
C GLN A 5 -5.01 2.93 8.19
N PHE A 6 -5.56 1.78 7.79
CA PHE A 6 -4.78 0.58 7.53
C PHE A 6 -3.82 0.81 6.36
N LEU A 7 -4.30 1.36 5.25
CA LEU A 7 -3.49 1.66 4.07
C LEU A 7 -2.31 2.58 4.40
N GLU A 8 -2.56 3.66 5.12
CA GLU A 8 -1.51 4.63 5.51
C GLU A 8 -0.49 4.01 6.47
N ARG A 9 -0.95 3.25 7.48
CA ARG A 9 -0.03 2.54 8.40
C ARG A 9 0.80 1.50 7.65
N TRP A 10 0.15 0.67 6.83
CA TRP A 10 0.83 -0.39 6.09
C TRP A 10 1.87 0.18 5.12
N LYS A 11 1.54 1.28 4.41
CA LYS A 11 2.46 2.04 3.56
C LYS A 11 3.72 2.42 4.33
N SER A 12 3.59 3.06 5.50
CA SER A 12 4.71 3.49 6.31
C SER A 12 5.57 2.34 6.85
N GLU A 13 5.01 1.14 7.00
CA GLU A 13 5.70 -0.03 7.54
C GLU A 13 6.44 -0.84 6.46
N HIS A 14 5.96 -0.80 5.21
CA HIS A 14 6.38 -1.73 4.14
C HIS A 14 6.95 -1.07 2.89
N ILE A 15 6.80 0.26 2.75
CA ILE A 15 7.30 1.01 1.60
C ILE A 15 8.27 2.06 2.09
N ASP A 16 9.49 1.98 1.57
CA ASP A 16 10.55 2.95 1.75
C ASP A 16 11.16 3.32 0.38
N SER A 17 12.16 4.19 0.40
CA SER A 17 12.83 4.65 -0.81
C SER A 17 13.67 3.58 -1.53
N GLY A 18 13.98 2.46 -0.86
CA GLY A 18 14.64 1.30 -1.46
C GLY A 18 13.67 0.37 -2.21
N THR A 19 12.38 0.51 -1.95
CA THR A 19 11.32 -0.34 -2.52
C THR A 19 11.19 -0.12 -4.03
N GLN A 20 11.22 -1.20 -4.81
CA GLN A 20 11.21 -1.11 -6.27
C GLN A 20 9.79 -1.19 -6.84
N GLN A 21 9.49 -0.44 -7.90
CA GLN A 21 8.20 -0.53 -8.58
C GLN A 21 7.90 -1.94 -9.12
N SER A 22 8.93 -2.73 -9.44
CA SER A 22 8.77 -4.13 -9.84
C SER A 22 8.16 -5.02 -8.74
N ASP A 23 8.25 -4.61 -7.48
CA ASP A 23 7.69 -5.33 -6.34
C ASP A 23 6.19 -5.04 -6.14
N ALA A 24 5.61 -4.09 -6.87
CA ALA A 24 4.25 -3.60 -6.62
C ALA A 24 3.20 -4.73 -6.59
N SER A 25 3.27 -5.70 -7.51
CA SER A 25 2.33 -6.82 -7.53
C SER A 25 2.46 -7.72 -6.30
N ARG A 26 3.70 -8.00 -5.85
CA ARG A 26 3.96 -8.78 -4.62
C ARG A 26 3.47 -8.04 -3.39
N LEU A 27 3.74 -6.74 -3.32
CA LEU A 27 3.28 -5.89 -2.21
C LEU A 27 1.76 -5.80 -2.13
N VAL A 28 1.04 -5.87 -3.25
CA VAL A 28 -0.43 -5.98 -3.22
C VAL A 28 -0.88 -7.30 -2.59
N GLU A 29 -0.19 -8.41 -2.86
CA GLU A 29 -0.50 -9.70 -2.23
C GLU A 29 -0.23 -9.66 -0.72
N ASP A 30 0.92 -9.10 -0.32
CA ASP A 30 1.29 -8.92 1.09
C ASP A 30 0.28 -8.02 1.83
N LEU A 31 -0.10 -6.88 1.22
CA LEU A 31 -1.13 -5.97 1.72
C LEU A 31 -2.46 -6.68 1.98
N LEU A 32 -2.91 -7.50 1.00
CA LEU A 32 -4.18 -8.23 1.11
C LEU A 32 -4.13 -9.28 2.22
N ALA A 33 -3.01 -10.00 2.35
CA ALA A 33 -2.82 -10.99 3.40
C ALA A 33 -2.83 -10.38 4.80
N ASP A 34 -2.25 -9.18 4.98
CA ASP A 34 -2.26 -8.47 6.26
C ASP A 34 -3.61 -7.83 6.56
N ALA A 35 -4.30 -7.32 5.54
CA ALA A 35 -5.64 -6.78 5.68
C ALA A 35 -6.65 -7.86 6.11
N GLU A 36 -6.54 -9.07 5.56
CA GLU A 36 -7.37 -10.21 5.93
C GLU A 36 -7.23 -10.56 7.42
N LYS A 37 -6.00 -10.51 7.97
CA LYS A 37 -5.75 -10.73 9.41
C LYS A 37 -6.42 -9.66 10.29
N GLU A 38 -6.63 -8.46 9.76
CA GLU A 38 -7.33 -7.37 10.44
C GLU A 38 -8.84 -7.35 10.16
N GLY A 39 -9.36 -8.30 9.38
CA GLY A 39 -10.76 -8.38 9.00
C GLY A 39 -11.19 -7.31 7.98
N ILE A 40 -10.24 -6.75 7.23
CA ILE A 40 -10.49 -5.77 6.17
C ILE A 40 -10.53 -6.52 4.84
N SER A 41 -11.64 -6.40 4.10
CA SER A 41 -11.79 -7.07 2.82
C SER A 41 -11.05 -6.33 1.71
N ARG A 42 -10.74 -7.07 0.63
CA ARG A 42 -10.19 -6.49 -0.60
C ARG A 42 -11.02 -5.33 -1.13
N ASP A 43 -12.34 -5.49 -1.16
CA ASP A 43 -13.24 -4.47 -1.72
C ASP A 43 -13.17 -3.17 -0.91
N MET A 44 -13.09 -3.27 0.42
CA MET A 44 -12.90 -2.12 1.30
C MET A 44 -11.59 -1.39 1.02
N LEU A 45 -10.50 -2.12 0.77
CA LEU A 45 -9.21 -1.52 0.41
C LEU A 45 -9.23 -0.85 -0.96
N VAL A 46 -9.87 -1.49 -1.96
CA VAL A 46 -9.99 -0.95 -3.32
C VAL A 46 -10.78 0.37 -3.30
N GLU A 47 -11.86 0.43 -2.53
CA GLU A 47 -12.65 1.64 -2.34
C GLU A 47 -11.82 2.73 -1.64
N ALA A 48 -11.14 2.39 -0.55
CA ALA A 48 -10.30 3.32 0.22
C ALA A 48 -9.08 3.84 -0.56
N ALA A 49 -8.50 3.02 -1.44
CA ALA A 49 -7.40 3.41 -2.32
C ALA A 49 -7.83 4.36 -3.44
N GLY A 50 -9.14 4.62 -3.61
CA GLY A 50 -9.66 5.49 -4.67
C GLY A 50 -9.42 4.93 -6.09
N GLY A 51 -9.24 3.61 -6.22
CA GLY A 51 -8.86 2.98 -7.49
C GLY A 51 -8.27 1.59 -7.31
N GLY A 52 -7.30 1.22 -8.15
CA GLY A 52 -6.64 -0.09 -8.07
C GLY A 52 -5.52 -0.11 -7.04
N LEU A 53 -5.44 -1.18 -6.24
CA LEU A 53 -4.38 -1.38 -5.24
C LEU A 53 -2.96 -1.32 -5.83
N VAL A 54 -2.79 -1.80 -7.07
CA VAL A 54 -1.49 -1.69 -7.77
C VAL A 54 -1.09 -0.22 -7.97
N ASN A 55 -2.03 0.64 -8.38
CA ASN A 55 -1.76 2.06 -8.57
C ASN A 55 -1.47 2.76 -7.26
N TYR A 56 -2.18 2.38 -6.18
CA TYR A 56 -1.90 2.86 -4.84
C TYR A 56 -0.47 2.53 -4.41
N ILE A 57 -0.05 1.27 -4.53
CA ILE A 57 1.31 0.85 -4.17
C ILE A 57 2.37 1.54 -5.03
N VAL A 58 2.16 1.66 -6.35
CA VAL A 58 3.08 2.38 -7.24
C VAL A 58 3.17 3.86 -6.87
N GLY A 59 2.06 4.49 -6.48
CA GLY A 59 2.03 5.86 -5.99
C GLY A 59 2.84 6.02 -4.70
N ALA A 60 2.61 5.15 -3.73
CA ALA A 60 3.33 5.14 -2.46
C ALA A 60 4.84 4.95 -2.63
N ILE A 61 5.27 4.08 -3.55
CA ILE A 61 6.71 3.89 -3.86
C ILE A 61 7.31 5.18 -4.42
N LYS A 62 6.59 5.88 -5.31
CA LYS A 62 7.08 7.15 -5.86
C LYS A 62 7.19 8.23 -4.78
N GLU A 63 6.19 8.34 -3.91
CA GLU A 63 6.21 9.26 -2.78
C GLU A 63 7.43 9.00 -1.88
N ALA A 64 7.69 7.75 -1.50
CA ALA A 64 8.83 7.40 -0.65
C ALA A 64 10.19 7.73 -1.29
N VAL A 65 10.33 7.54 -2.61
CA VAL A 65 11.55 7.91 -3.35
C VAL A 65 11.69 9.44 -3.43
N GLU A 66 10.60 10.16 -3.65
CA GLU A 66 10.62 11.62 -3.72
C GLU A 66 10.96 12.24 -2.36
N GLU A 67 10.45 11.69 -1.26
CA GLU A 67 10.75 12.18 0.10
C GLU A 67 12.23 12.02 0.50
N GLU A 68 12.95 10.99 0.01
CA GLU A 68 14.39 10.83 0.30
C GLU A 68 15.27 11.86 -0.44
N LEU A 69 14.78 12.42 -1.56
CA LEU A 69 15.55 13.33 -2.41
C LEU A 69 15.55 14.79 -1.92
N TRP A 70 14.89 15.09 -0.81
CA TRP A 70 14.74 16.42 -0.22
C TRP A 70 15.46 16.57 1.13
#